data_AF-A0A7W5GHE9-F1
#
_entry.id   AF-A0A7W5GHE9-F1
#
_cell.length_a   1.000
_cell.length_b   1.000
_cell.length_c   1.000
_cell.angle_alpha   90.00
_cell.angle_beta   90.00
_cell.angle_gamma   90.00
#
_symmetry.space_group_name_H-M   'P 1'
#
loop_
_entity.id
_entity.type
_entity.pdbx_description
1 polymer ?
#
loop_
_entity_poly.entity_id
_entity_poly.type
_entity_poly.pdbx_seq_one_letter_code
_entity_poly.pdbx_strand_id
1 'polypeptide(L)'
;MTQLNHEARETLRSAGITPGQWAKRHGYESAKDWRGDECGCTDDRCIGYHHDATDECGCLPALIEELRRDERKLTAARPVWAAHVRAVESGTAEDRAAADQLAAEWVAEYNPGAVWHSLTPRGIVYRNQWNDRTWLIYDADRDSIETADVTDETEISA
;
A
#
# COMPACT_ATOMS: atom_id res chain seq x y z
N MET A 1 -14.32 16.06 -20.30
CA MET A 1 -14.89 16.39 -18.96
C MET A 1 -14.64 15.18 -18.08
N THR A 2 -14.21 15.35 -16.84
CA THR A 2 -14.08 14.25 -15.87
C THR A 2 -15.47 13.69 -15.57
N GLN A 3 -15.67 12.37 -15.69
CA GLN A 3 -16.91 11.70 -15.29
C GLN A 3 -17.21 11.85 -13.79
N LEU A 4 -16.22 12.20 -12.97
CA LEU A 4 -16.41 12.46 -11.54
C LEU A 4 -17.52 13.50 -11.28
N ASN A 5 -18.48 13.16 -10.42
CA ASN A 5 -19.56 14.04 -10.00
C ASN A 5 -19.06 15.16 -9.06
N HIS A 6 -19.96 16.04 -8.62
CA HIS A 6 -19.60 17.19 -7.77
C HIS A 6 -19.01 16.75 -6.42
N GLU A 7 -19.67 15.82 -5.75
CA GLU A 7 -19.29 15.28 -4.45
C GLU A 7 -17.90 14.63 -4.48
N ALA A 8 -17.64 13.78 -5.48
CA ALA A 8 -16.34 13.15 -5.67
C ALA A 8 -15.20 14.18 -5.81
N ARG A 9 -15.46 15.28 -6.53
CA ARG A 9 -14.49 16.37 -6.68
C ARG A 9 -14.26 17.13 -5.38
N GLU A 10 -15.30 17.32 -4.57
CA GLU A 10 -15.18 17.97 -3.25
C GLU A 10 -14.45 17.09 -2.25
N THR A 11 -14.72 15.79 -2.24
CA THR A 11 -14.03 14.79 -1.42
C THR A 11 -12.54 14.74 -1.77
N LEU A 12 -12.20 14.63 -3.06
CA LEU A 12 -10.81 14.70 -3.52
C LEU A 12 -10.13 16.03 -3.13
N ARG A 13 -10.81 17.17 -3.35
CA ARG A 13 -10.29 18.49 -2.97
C ARG A 13 -10.01 18.59 -1.47
N SER A 14 -10.93 18.09 -0.64
CA SER A 14 -10.79 18.07 0.82
C SER A 14 -9.65 17.17 1.27
N ALA A 15 -9.33 16.14 0.48
CA ALA A 15 -8.17 15.29 0.68
C ALA A 15 -6.85 15.88 0.13
N GLY A 16 -6.89 17.05 -0.54
CA GLY A 16 -5.72 17.63 -1.21
C GLY A 16 -5.33 16.94 -2.52
N ILE A 17 -6.22 16.13 -3.09
CA ILE A 17 -5.99 15.34 -4.30
C ILE A 17 -6.74 16.00 -5.46
N THR A 18 -6.07 16.21 -6.58
CA THR A 18 -6.72 16.65 -7.82
C THR A 18 -7.30 15.44 -8.59
N PRO A 19 -8.38 15.61 -9.36
CA PRO A 19 -8.88 14.57 -10.26
C PRO A 19 -7.81 13.96 -11.17
N GLY A 20 -6.83 14.75 -11.61
CA GLY A 20 -5.72 14.26 -12.43
C GLY A 20 -4.76 13.36 -11.66
N GLN A 21 -4.44 13.71 -10.42
CA GLN A 21 -3.63 12.86 -9.53
C GLN A 21 -4.36 11.55 -9.21
N TRP A 22 -5.67 11.62 -8.94
CA TRP A 22 -6.50 10.45 -8.70
C TRP A 22 -6.49 9.49 -9.90
N ALA A 23 -6.78 10.00 -11.10
CA ALA A 23 -6.77 9.21 -12.32
C ALA A 23 -5.39 8.60 -12.60
N LYS A 24 -4.31 9.39 -12.45
CA LYS A 24 -2.93 8.91 -12.63
C LYS A 24 -2.54 7.77 -11.71
N ARG A 25 -2.98 7.84 -10.45
CA ARG A 25 -2.72 6.76 -9.48
C ARG A 25 -3.36 5.44 -9.90
N HIS A 26 -4.50 5.50 -10.60
CA HIS A 26 -5.22 4.33 -11.09
C HIS A 26 -4.89 3.95 -12.54
N GLY A 27 -3.75 4.41 -13.05
CA GLY A 27 -3.23 4.00 -14.36
C GLY A 27 -3.74 4.81 -15.55
N TYR A 28 -4.44 5.92 -15.33
CA TYR A 28 -4.96 6.78 -16.39
C TYR A 28 -4.04 8.00 -16.62
N GLU A 29 -3.83 8.44 -17.86
CA GLU A 29 -2.90 9.55 -18.13
C GLU A 29 -3.40 10.89 -17.57
N SER A 30 -4.71 11.09 -17.56
CA SER A 30 -5.33 12.30 -17.04
C SER A 30 -6.73 12.04 -16.48
N ALA A 31 -7.28 13.04 -15.82
CA ALA A 31 -8.65 13.01 -15.32
C ALA A 31 -9.70 12.81 -16.45
N LYS A 32 -9.36 13.16 -17.70
CA LYS A 32 -10.25 12.93 -18.86
C LYS A 32 -10.31 11.47 -19.26
N ASP A 33 -9.31 10.69 -18.88
CA ASP A 33 -9.17 9.26 -19.20
C ASP A 33 -9.70 8.38 -18.09
N TRP A 34 -10.27 8.97 -17.03
CA TRP A 34 -10.93 8.26 -15.95
C TRP A 34 -12.03 7.36 -16.50
N ARG A 35 -11.93 6.05 -16.21
CA ARG A 35 -12.93 5.06 -16.62
C ARG A 35 -13.69 4.44 -15.45
N GLY A 36 -13.30 4.73 -14.21
CA GLY A 36 -14.10 4.33 -13.05
C GLY A 36 -15.41 5.10 -12.97
N ASP A 37 -16.21 4.82 -11.95
CA ASP A 37 -17.52 5.45 -11.81
C ASP A 37 -17.47 6.94 -11.43
N GLU A 38 -18.58 7.65 -11.59
CA GLU A 38 -18.71 9.07 -11.29
C GLU A 38 -18.53 9.39 -9.79
N CYS A 39 -18.77 8.42 -8.90
CA CYS A 39 -18.48 8.54 -7.48
C CYS A 39 -16.97 8.55 -7.16
N GLY A 40 -16.10 8.26 -8.13
CA GLY A 40 -14.64 8.19 -7.95
C GLY A 40 -14.10 6.81 -7.62
N CYS A 41 -14.95 5.78 -7.59
CA CYS A 41 -14.54 4.38 -7.47
C CYS A 41 -13.83 3.89 -8.74
N THR A 42 -12.79 3.07 -8.59
CA THR A 42 -12.07 2.47 -9.73
C THR A 42 -12.89 1.45 -10.51
N ASP A 43 -13.92 0.85 -9.90
CA ASP A 43 -14.87 -0.03 -10.59
C ASP A 43 -15.86 0.82 -11.39
N ASP A 44 -15.85 0.65 -12.70
CA ASP A 44 -16.74 1.32 -13.67
C ASP A 44 -18.17 0.76 -13.64
N ARG A 45 -18.37 -0.36 -12.94
CA ARG A 45 -19.68 -0.96 -12.66
C ARG A 45 -20.17 -0.62 -11.27
N CYS A 46 -19.57 0.38 -10.60
CA CYS A 46 -20.15 0.88 -9.37
C CYS A 46 -21.56 1.39 -9.69
N ILE A 47 -22.56 0.73 -9.12
CA ILE A 47 -23.99 1.04 -9.29
C ILE A 47 -24.62 1.36 -7.92
N GLY A 48 -23.79 1.81 -6.99
CA GLY A 48 -24.18 2.14 -5.63
C GLY A 48 -24.24 0.96 -4.65
N TYR A 49 -24.11 -0.31 -5.04
CA TYR A 49 -24.39 -1.48 -4.14
C TYR A 49 -23.68 -1.57 -2.77
N HIS A 50 -22.74 -0.69 -2.43
CA HIS A 50 -22.15 -0.60 -1.09
C HIS A 50 -22.83 0.45 -0.19
N HIS A 51 -23.83 1.16 -0.69
CA HIS A 51 -24.66 2.13 0.01
C HIS A 51 -26.08 2.12 -0.59
N ASP A 52 -27.12 2.52 0.16
CA ASP A 52 -28.44 2.60 -0.46
C ASP A 52 -28.47 3.75 -1.50
N ALA A 53 -29.42 3.72 -2.45
CA ALA A 53 -29.51 4.75 -3.50
C ALA A 53 -29.72 6.18 -2.98
N THR A 54 -30.09 6.30 -1.70
CA THR A 54 -30.27 7.57 -0.98
C THR A 54 -29.06 7.97 -0.15
N ASP A 55 -28.07 7.10 -0.01
CA ASP A 55 -26.88 7.31 0.81
C ASP A 55 -25.72 7.85 -0.04
N GLU A 56 -24.85 8.62 0.61
CA GLU A 56 -23.59 9.08 0.02
C GLU A 56 -22.65 7.88 -0.24
N CYS A 57 -21.93 7.91 -1.36
CA CYS A 57 -21.03 6.82 -1.72
C CYS A 57 -19.76 6.85 -0.85
N GLY A 58 -19.67 5.93 0.12
CA GLY A 58 -18.51 5.81 1.01
C GLY A 58 -17.22 5.26 0.36
N CYS A 59 -17.26 4.83 -0.91
CA CYS A 59 -16.12 4.18 -1.56
C CYS A 59 -14.92 5.11 -1.71
N LEU A 60 -15.13 6.32 -2.21
CA LEU A 60 -14.04 7.26 -2.45
C LEU A 60 -13.33 7.68 -1.14
N PRO A 61 -14.03 8.07 -0.06
CA PRO A 61 -13.40 8.29 1.25
C PRO A 61 -12.59 7.10 1.75
N ALA A 62 -13.11 5.87 1.61
CA ALA A 62 -12.40 4.66 2.03
C ALA A 62 -11.10 4.43 1.23
N LEU A 63 -11.17 4.56 -0.11
CA LEU A 63 -9.99 4.42 -0.98
C LEU A 63 -8.94 5.51 -0.69
N ILE A 64 -9.35 6.72 -0.34
CA ILE A 64 -8.44 7.79 0.08
C ILE A 64 -7.76 7.44 1.41
N GLU A 65 -8.47 6.83 2.36
CA GLU A 65 -7.86 6.40 3.62
C GLU A 65 -6.90 5.22 3.41
N GLU A 66 -7.22 4.27 2.53
CA GLU A 66 -6.29 3.21 2.13
C GLU A 66 -5.01 3.81 1.53
N LEU A 67 -5.13 4.79 0.64
CA LEU A 67 -4.00 5.53 0.08
C LEU A 67 -3.13 6.17 1.17
N ARG A 68 -3.75 6.85 2.13
CA ARG A 68 -3.02 7.49 3.24
C ARG A 68 -2.37 6.45 4.15
N ARG A 69 -3.03 5.32 4.36
CA ARG A 69 -2.47 4.19 5.11
C ARG A 69 -1.23 3.64 4.43
N ASP A 70 -1.25 3.47 3.11
CA ASP A 70 -0.08 3.03 2.33
C ASP A 70 1.06 4.06 2.36
N GLU A 71 0.75 5.36 2.32
CA GLU A 71 1.76 6.42 2.44
C GLU A 71 2.43 6.43 3.82
N ARG A 72 1.65 6.25 4.90
CA ARG A 72 2.18 6.09 6.26
C ARG A 72 3.02 4.83 6.38
N LYS A 73 2.52 3.72 5.83
CA LYS A 73 3.21 2.43 5.79
C LYS A 73 4.56 2.54 5.08
N LEU A 74 4.60 3.18 3.91
CA LEU A 74 5.83 3.43 3.15
C LEU A 74 6.82 4.29 3.92
N THR A 75 6.34 5.40 4.48
CA THR A 75 7.17 6.31 5.28
C THR A 75 7.79 5.59 6.47
N ALA A 76 7.03 4.71 7.13
CA ALA A 76 7.51 3.92 8.26
C ALA A 76 8.41 2.73 7.84
N ALA A 77 8.31 2.25 6.60
CA ALA A 77 9.17 1.17 6.09
C ALA A 77 10.61 1.64 5.84
N ARG A 78 10.79 2.88 5.38
CA ARG A 78 12.12 3.46 5.05
C ARG A 78 13.14 3.38 6.20
N PRO A 79 12.83 3.77 7.46
CA PRO A 79 13.79 3.61 8.56
C PRO A 79 14.06 2.13 8.91
N VAL A 80 13.10 1.23 8.75
CA VAL A 80 13.32 -0.22 8.90
C VAL A 80 14.33 -0.70 7.86
N TRP A 81 14.15 -0.31 6.61
CA TRP A 81 15.06 -0.66 5.52
C TRP A 81 16.46 -0.07 5.72
N ALA A 82 16.57 1.19 6.15
CA ALA A 82 17.85 1.81 6.47
C ALA A 82 18.60 1.05 7.58
N ALA A 83 17.90 0.55 8.59
CA ALA A 83 18.50 -0.29 9.63
C ALA A 83 18.97 -1.65 9.08
N HIS A 84 18.20 -2.27 8.18
CA HIS A 84 18.63 -3.48 7.49
C HIS A 84 19.92 -3.28 6.69
N VAL A 85 19.98 -2.23 5.86
CA VAL A 85 21.18 -1.89 5.07
C VAL A 85 22.40 -1.74 5.99
N ARG A 86 22.25 -0.99 7.09
CA ARG A 86 23.31 -0.82 8.09
C ARG A 86 23.77 -2.16 8.69
N ALA A 87 22.83 -3.05 9.00
CA ALA A 87 23.13 -4.36 9.57
C ALA A 87 23.88 -5.28 8.59
N VAL A 88 23.55 -5.19 7.30
CA VAL A 88 24.28 -5.89 6.23
C VAL A 88 25.70 -5.34 6.10
N GLU A 89 25.86 -4.01 6.10
CA GLU A 89 27.16 -3.35 5.99
C GLU A 89 28.08 -3.63 7.19
N SER A 90 27.54 -3.56 8.41
CA SER A 90 28.32 -3.75 9.63
C SER A 90 28.61 -5.22 9.95
N GLY A 91 27.70 -6.12 9.54
CA GLY A 91 27.76 -7.53 9.86
C GLY A 91 27.65 -7.86 11.35
N THR A 92 27.26 -6.90 12.21
CA THR A 92 27.18 -7.12 13.65
C THR A 92 25.87 -7.82 14.05
N ALA A 93 25.91 -8.58 15.14
CA ALA A 93 24.71 -9.19 15.68
C ALA A 93 23.75 -8.15 16.29
N GLU A 94 24.28 -7.05 16.83
CA GLU A 94 23.50 -5.96 17.41
C GLU A 94 22.72 -5.18 16.35
N ASP A 95 23.35 -4.79 15.23
CA ASP A 95 22.63 -4.10 14.16
C ASP A 95 21.59 -5.01 13.51
N ARG A 96 21.87 -6.31 13.35
CA ARG A 96 20.87 -7.29 12.87
C ARG A 96 19.66 -7.38 13.81
N ALA A 97 19.91 -7.52 15.11
CA ALA A 97 18.83 -7.58 16.10
C ALA A 97 18.01 -6.27 16.14
N ALA A 98 18.65 -5.12 15.98
CA ALA A 98 17.96 -3.84 15.89
C ALA A 98 17.09 -3.72 14.64
N ALA A 99 17.59 -4.14 13.47
CA ALA A 99 16.83 -4.16 12.23
C ALA A 99 15.62 -5.11 12.32
N ASP A 100 15.82 -6.32 12.85
CA ASP A 100 14.75 -7.31 13.05
C ASP A 100 13.68 -6.79 14.02
N GLN A 101 14.07 -6.12 15.11
CA GLN A 101 13.11 -5.52 16.06
C GLN A 101 12.26 -4.44 15.39
N LEU A 102 12.86 -3.54 14.61
CA LEU A 102 12.15 -2.51 13.86
C LEU A 102 11.20 -3.13 12.81
N ALA A 103 11.64 -4.20 12.14
CA ALA A 103 10.80 -4.93 11.19
C ALA A 103 9.60 -5.58 11.90
N ALA A 104 9.80 -6.20 13.06
CA ALA A 104 8.75 -6.83 13.83
C ALA A 104 7.69 -5.81 14.29
N GLU A 105 8.11 -4.64 14.79
CA GLU A 105 7.22 -3.56 15.23
C GLU A 105 6.41 -3.01 14.05
N TRP A 106 7.08 -2.72 12.94
CA TRP A 106 6.42 -2.20 11.72
C TRP A 106 5.44 -3.22 11.12
N VAL A 107 5.81 -4.51 11.05
CA VAL A 107 4.92 -5.57 10.58
C VAL A 107 3.71 -5.73 11.49
N ALA A 108 3.90 -5.68 12.81
CA ALA A 108 2.78 -5.78 13.76
C ALA A 108 1.78 -4.62 13.61
N GLU A 109 2.27 -3.40 13.34
CA GLU A 109 1.42 -2.22 13.11
C GLU A 109 0.62 -2.31 11.79
N TYR A 110 1.30 -2.63 10.68
CA TYR A 110 0.70 -2.52 9.35
C TYR A 110 0.13 -3.85 8.82
N ASN A 111 0.51 -4.98 9.42
CA ASN A 111 0.09 -6.32 9.05
C ASN A 111 -0.16 -7.18 10.31
N PRO A 112 -1.14 -6.84 11.17
CA PRO A 112 -1.37 -7.52 12.45
C PRO A 112 -1.73 -9.00 12.34
N GLY A 113 -2.13 -9.48 11.16
CA GLY A 113 -2.34 -10.91 10.87
C GLY A 113 -1.09 -11.65 10.38
N ALA A 114 0.10 -11.04 10.50
CA ALA A 114 1.35 -11.67 10.16
C ALA A 114 1.72 -12.73 11.20
N VAL A 115 2.06 -13.93 10.73
CA VAL A 115 2.56 -15.04 11.58
C VAL A 115 4.08 -15.18 11.50
N TRP A 116 4.69 -14.56 10.49
CA TRP A 116 6.13 -14.57 10.23
C TRP A 116 6.51 -13.38 9.36
N HIS A 117 7.74 -12.89 9.51
CA HIS A 117 8.34 -11.87 8.65
C HIS A 117 9.84 -12.10 8.48
N SER A 118 10.42 -11.44 7.48
CA SER A 118 11.87 -11.42 7.27
C SER A 118 12.30 -10.18 6.47
N LEU A 119 13.56 -9.78 6.68
CA LEU A 119 14.29 -8.82 5.86
C LEU A 119 15.09 -9.57 4.81
N THR A 120 14.81 -9.32 3.53
CA THR A 120 15.43 -9.99 2.37
C THR A 120 16.16 -8.97 1.51
N PRO A 121 17.06 -9.38 0.59
CA PRO A 121 17.69 -8.45 -0.35
C PRO A 121 16.71 -7.61 -1.17
N ARG A 122 15.53 -8.16 -1.50
CA ARG A 122 14.48 -7.47 -2.26
C ARG A 122 13.63 -6.50 -1.41
N GLY A 123 13.57 -6.72 -0.10
CA GLY A 123 12.76 -5.91 0.80
C GLY A 123 12.17 -6.68 1.98
N ILE A 124 11.08 -6.15 2.53
CA ILE A 124 10.43 -6.73 3.72
C ILE A 124 9.32 -7.68 3.26
N VAL A 125 9.36 -8.91 3.76
CA VAL A 125 8.37 -9.94 3.45
C VAL A 125 7.64 -10.41 4.70
N TYR A 126 6.43 -10.95 4.52
CA TYR A 126 5.67 -11.57 5.60
C TYR A 126 4.84 -12.76 5.12
N ARG A 127 4.44 -13.62 6.06
CA ARG A 127 3.36 -14.59 5.85
C ARG A 127 2.16 -14.18 6.69
N ASN A 128 0.98 -14.24 6.10
CA ASN A 128 -0.28 -13.98 6.82
C ASN A 128 -0.84 -15.28 7.43
N GLN A 129 -1.83 -15.15 8.31
CA GLN A 129 -2.51 -16.26 8.97
C GLN A 129 -3.48 -17.07 8.08
N TRP A 130 -3.74 -16.63 6.85
CA TRP A 130 -4.78 -17.19 5.97
C TRP A 130 -4.23 -18.19 4.96
N ASN A 131 -2.97 -18.01 4.54
CA ASN A 131 -2.28 -18.88 3.60
C ASN A 131 -0.81 -19.04 3.97
N ASP A 132 -0.21 -20.18 3.62
CA ASP A 132 1.24 -20.40 3.79
C ASP A 132 2.05 -19.77 2.63
N ARG A 133 1.67 -18.56 2.22
CA ARG A 133 2.34 -17.82 1.15
C ARG A 133 3.13 -16.65 1.73
N THR A 134 4.28 -16.39 1.11
CA THR A 134 5.14 -15.27 1.46
C THR A 134 4.82 -14.11 0.53
N TRP A 135 4.58 -12.94 1.11
CA TRP A 135 4.22 -11.73 0.39
C TRP A 135 5.26 -10.65 0.60
N LEU A 136 5.69 -10.00 -0.48
CA LEU A 136 6.49 -8.78 -0.41
C LEU A 136 5.58 -7.62 -0.03
N ILE A 137 5.91 -6.93 1.05
CA ILE A 137 5.13 -5.79 1.58
C ILE A 137 5.84 -4.44 1.48
N TYR A 138 7.15 -4.46 1.31
CA TYR A 138 7.96 -3.31 0.92
C TYR A 138 8.97 -3.79 -0.11
N ASP A 139 8.91 -3.24 -1.32
CA ASP A 139 9.88 -3.46 -2.38
C ASP A 139 10.93 -2.34 -2.31
N ALA A 140 12.17 -2.71 -1.99
CA ALA A 140 13.26 -1.76 -1.78
C ALA A 140 13.76 -1.13 -3.09
N ASP A 141 13.71 -1.87 -4.20
CA ASP A 141 14.16 -1.39 -5.51
C ASP A 141 13.24 -0.29 -6.04
N ARG A 142 11.94 -0.44 -5.78
CA ARG A 142 10.91 0.52 -6.21
C ARG A 142 10.57 1.57 -5.15
N ASP A 143 11.07 1.42 -3.93
CA ASP A 143 10.67 2.19 -2.74
C ASP A 143 9.14 2.31 -2.64
N SER A 144 8.46 1.16 -2.63
CA SER A 144 7.00 1.09 -2.70
C SER A 144 6.39 0.00 -1.84
N ILE A 145 5.11 0.18 -1.46
CA ILE A 145 4.32 -0.88 -0.82
C ILE A 145 3.75 -1.76 -1.92
N GLU A 146 4.11 -3.04 -1.89
CA GLU A 146 3.60 -4.06 -2.80
C GLU A 146 2.76 -5.09 -2.03
N THR A 147 1.98 -5.87 -2.78
CA THR A 147 1.34 -7.09 -2.31
C THR A 147 1.55 -8.18 -3.37
N ALA A 148 2.82 -8.46 -3.64
CA ALA A 148 3.23 -9.51 -4.57
C ALA A 148 3.47 -10.82 -3.82
N ASP A 149 2.94 -11.92 -4.35
CA ASP A 149 3.26 -13.27 -3.88
C ASP A 149 4.67 -13.64 -4.37
N VAL A 150 5.57 -13.93 -3.43
CA VAL A 150 6.98 -14.27 -3.67
C VAL A 150 7.33 -15.65 -3.10
N THR A 151 6.33 -16.52 -2.91
CA THR A 151 6.49 -17.84 -2.28
C THR A 151 7.52 -18.73 -2.99
N ASP A 152 7.60 -18.64 -4.32
CA ASP A 152 8.45 -19.47 -5.16
C ASP A 152 9.75 -18.76 -5.63
N GLU A 153 9.96 -17.49 -5.26
CA GLU A 153 11.18 -16.78 -5.63
C GLU A 153 12.34 -17.25 -4.74
N THR A 154 13.31 -17.93 -5.36
CA THR A 154 14.55 -18.45 -4.78
C THR A 154 15.51 -17.37 -4.22
N GLU A 155 15.03 -16.16 -3.93
CA GLU A 155 15.81 -14.98 -3.52
C GLU A 155 15.49 -14.48 -2.09
N ILE A 156 14.74 -15.25 -1.29
CA ILE A 156 14.53 -14.96 0.14
C ILE A 156 15.76 -15.40 0.99
N SER A 157 16.77 -16.01 0.36
CA SER A 157 17.99 -16.49 1.01
C SER A 157 19.22 -16.27 0.13
N ALA A 158 19.69 -15.02 0.06
CA ALA A 158 21.05 -14.69 -0.35
C ALA A 158 21.59 -13.58 0.55
#